data_AF-A0A0K2UWW5-F1
#
_entry.id   AF-A0A0K2UWW5-F1
#
_cell.length_a   1.000
_cell.length_b   1.000
_cell.length_c   1.000
_cell.angle_alpha   90.00
_cell.angle_beta   90.00
_cell.angle_gamma   90.00
#
_symmetry.space_group_name_H-M   'P 1'
#
loop_
_entity.id
_entity.type
_entity.pdbx_description
1 polymer ?
#
loop_
_entity_poly.entity_id
_entity_poly.type
_entity_poly.pdbx_seq_one_letter_code
_entity_poly.pdbx_strand_id
1 'polypeptide(L)'
;MSNLNMSLNIPTCLNIPDDFKGYDKDLFHYPERYRDIVDKILVPHGLIRDRVYKIAANIESHYLKADVKHVKLLCVLKGAYKFFGELNECLSDLSSLRREGEGHIGYSVQFVRAKSYQNDCSTGIIKISGEEYLENE
;
A
#
# COMPACT_ATOMS: atom_id res chain seq x y z
N MET A 1 27.97 23.09 9.02
CA MET A 1 27.04 22.05 9.51
C MET A 1 25.79 22.10 8.66
N SER A 2 25.79 21.44 7.50
CA SER A 2 24.64 21.36 6.60
C SER A 2 23.86 20.09 6.92
N ASN A 3 22.74 20.22 7.64
CA ASN A 3 21.83 19.11 7.85
C ASN A 3 21.17 18.76 6.51
N LEU A 4 21.49 17.56 6.05
CA LEU A 4 21.03 16.97 4.81
C LEU A 4 19.59 16.48 5.04
N ASN A 5 18.59 17.35 4.87
CA ASN A 5 17.19 16.96 4.78
C ASN A 5 16.98 16.22 3.44
N MET A 6 17.34 14.95 3.39
CA MET A 6 16.95 14.07 2.30
C MET A 6 15.63 13.41 2.67
N SER A 7 14.53 14.14 2.51
CA SER A 7 13.31 13.46 2.08
C SER A 7 13.68 12.75 0.77
N LEU A 8 13.49 11.44 0.69
CA LEU A 8 13.70 10.68 -0.55
C LEU A 8 12.74 11.28 -1.58
N ASN A 9 13.24 12.24 -2.37
CA ASN A 9 12.45 13.07 -3.27
C ASN A 9 12.15 12.27 -4.53
N ILE A 10 11.45 11.15 -4.34
CA ILE A 10 11.06 10.21 -5.39
C ILE A 10 9.90 10.89 -6.12
N PRO A 11 10.04 11.22 -7.42
CA PRO A 11 9.04 12.00 -8.16
C PRO A 11 7.63 11.38 -8.20
N THR A 12 7.53 10.08 -7.90
CA THR A 12 6.30 9.30 -7.93
C THR A 12 5.66 9.08 -6.55
N CYS A 13 6.23 9.68 -5.50
CA CYS A 13 5.74 9.59 -4.13
C CYS A 13 5.18 10.92 -3.63
N LEU A 14 4.18 10.84 -2.75
CA LEU A 14 3.73 12.00 -1.98
C LEU A 14 4.79 12.31 -0.91
N ASN A 15 5.40 13.49 -0.97
CA ASN A 15 6.42 13.88 -0.01
C ASN A 15 5.77 14.41 1.27
N ILE A 16 6.10 13.81 2.41
CA ILE A 16 5.73 14.30 3.74
C ILE A 16 6.98 14.93 4.34
N PRO A 17 7.02 16.26 4.57
CA PRO A 17 8.19 16.93 5.13
C PRO A 17 8.59 16.39 6.51
N ASP A 18 9.88 16.34 6.81
CA ASP A 18 10.39 15.85 8.10
C ASP A 18 9.93 16.72 9.29
N ASP A 19 9.63 18.00 9.05
CA ASP A 19 9.12 18.94 10.04
C ASP A 19 7.59 18.90 10.19
N PHE A 20 6.88 18.13 9.36
CA PHE A 20 5.44 17.96 9.46
C PHE A 20 5.07 17.25 10.77
N LYS A 21 4.28 17.93 11.60
CA LYS A 21 3.89 17.42 12.93
C LYS A 21 2.67 16.51 12.93
N GLY A 22 2.04 16.28 11.77
CA GLY A 22 0.75 15.60 11.71
C GLY A 22 -0.41 16.52 12.07
N TYR A 23 -1.62 16.03 11.82
CA TYR A 23 -2.86 16.70 12.18
C TYR A 23 -3.25 16.41 13.62
N ASP A 24 -3.98 17.34 14.23
CA ASP A 24 -4.59 17.13 15.53
C ASP A 24 -5.62 15.99 15.46
N LYS A 25 -5.48 14.99 16.34
CA LYS A 25 -6.32 13.78 16.34
C LYS A 25 -7.78 14.08 16.66
N ASP A 26 -8.04 15.12 17.43
CA ASP A 26 -9.41 15.49 17.85
C ASP A 26 -10.24 16.09 16.69
N LEU A 27 -9.61 16.36 15.54
CA LEU A 27 -10.29 16.73 14.29
C LEU A 27 -10.82 15.53 13.50
N PHE A 28 -10.55 14.29 13.95
CA PHE A 28 -10.90 13.06 13.24
C PHE A 28 -11.74 12.12 14.08
N HIS A 29 -12.47 11.25 13.41
CA HIS A 29 -13.14 10.11 14.05
C HIS A 29 -12.23 8.88 14.05
N TYR A 30 -11.97 8.31 15.23
CA TYR A 30 -11.19 7.08 15.41
C TYR A 30 -11.66 6.35 16.69
N PRO A 31 -11.32 5.06 16.88
CA PRO A 31 -11.79 4.29 18.04
C PRO A 31 -11.34 4.90 19.38
N GLU A 32 -12.30 5.14 20.28
CA GLU A 32 -12.09 5.80 21.57
C GLU A 32 -11.00 5.14 22.43
N ARG A 33 -10.89 3.80 22.38
CA ARG A 33 -9.86 3.05 23.10
C ARG A 33 -8.41 3.42 22.74
N TYR A 34 -8.20 4.19 21.67
CA TYR A 34 -6.89 4.67 21.24
C TYR A 34 -6.62 6.12 21.60
N ARG A 35 -7.54 6.81 22.29
CA ARG A 35 -7.46 8.24 22.59
C ARG A 35 -6.18 8.66 23.31
N ASP A 36 -5.72 7.85 24.25
CA ASP A 36 -4.56 8.17 25.10
C ASP A 36 -3.23 7.64 24.55
N ILE A 37 -3.26 6.88 23.44
CA ILE A 37 -2.04 6.29 22.83
C ILE A 37 -1.72 6.89 21.45
N VAL A 38 -2.70 7.50 20.78
CA VAL A 38 -2.48 8.24 19.53
C VAL A 38 -2.23 9.69 19.89
N ASP A 39 -1.14 10.26 19.40
CA ASP A 39 -0.82 11.69 19.58
C ASP A 39 -1.29 12.53 18.38
N LYS A 40 -0.88 12.14 17.17
CA LYS A 40 -1.17 12.86 15.92
C LYS A 40 -1.59 11.92 14.81
N ILE A 41 -2.38 12.44 13.87
CA ILE A 41 -2.71 11.74 12.62
C ILE A 41 -1.69 12.17 11.57
N LEU A 42 -0.80 11.25 11.16
CA LEU A 42 0.21 11.57 10.15
C LEU A 42 -0.36 11.55 8.73
N VAL A 43 -1.16 10.52 8.41
CA VAL A 43 -1.78 10.36 7.08
C VAL A 43 -3.25 10.02 7.28
N PRO A 44 -4.18 10.94 6.96
CA PRO A 44 -5.61 10.66 7.02
C PRO A 44 -6.01 9.53 6.06
N HIS A 45 -7.02 8.74 6.43
CA HIS A 45 -7.49 7.61 5.62
C HIS A 45 -7.90 8.02 4.18
N GLY A 46 -8.55 9.18 4.01
CA GLY A 46 -8.91 9.68 2.68
C GLY A 46 -7.68 9.89 1.78
N LEU A 47 -6.60 10.46 2.33
CA LEU A 47 -5.35 10.66 1.60
C LEU A 47 -4.67 9.34 1.24
N ILE A 48 -4.75 8.33 2.13
CA ILE A 48 -4.30 6.96 1.83
C ILE A 48 -5.09 6.43 0.63
N ARG A 49 -6.42 6.49 0.66
CA ARG A 49 -7.28 5.97 -0.41
C ARG A 49 -7.02 6.67 -1.75
N ASP A 50 -6.95 8.00 -1.77
CA ASP A 50 -6.64 8.77 -2.98
C ASP A 50 -5.29 8.33 -3.59
N ARG A 51 -4.29 8.13 -2.73
CA ARG A 51 -2.99 7.66 -3.17
C ARG A 51 -3.06 6.20 -3.63
N VAL A 52 -3.75 5.30 -2.95
CA VAL A 52 -3.94 3.91 -3.40
C VAL A 52 -4.61 3.86 -4.78
N TYR A 53 -5.64 4.68 -5.02
CA TYR A 53 -6.33 4.74 -6.31
C TYR A 53 -5.38 5.09 -7.46
N LYS A 54 -4.54 6.11 -7.25
CA LYS A 54 -3.54 6.48 -8.27
C LYS A 54 -2.38 5.47 -8.35
N ILE A 55 -2.13 4.61 -7.34
CA ILE A 55 -1.22 3.45 -7.47
C ILE A 55 -1.87 2.42 -8.41
N ALA A 56 -3.14 2.08 -8.16
CA ALA A 56 -3.90 1.14 -9.00
C ALA A 56 -3.92 1.58 -10.47
N ALA A 57 -4.20 2.86 -10.75
CA ALA A 57 -4.20 3.40 -12.11
C ALA A 57 -2.82 3.31 -12.78
N ASN A 58 -1.73 3.48 -12.02
CA ASN A 58 -0.38 3.33 -12.55
C ASN A 58 -0.05 1.87 -12.87
N ILE A 59 -0.45 0.92 -12.00
CA ILE A 59 -0.30 -0.52 -12.22
C ILE A 59 -1.04 -0.94 -13.48
N GLU A 60 -2.32 -0.59 -13.58
CA GLU A 60 -3.17 -0.95 -14.72
C GLU A 60 -2.60 -0.37 -16.03
N SER A 61 -2.27 0.93 -16.05
CA SER A 61 -1.68 1.58 -17.23
C SER A 61 -0.37 0.94 -17.66
N HIS A 62 0.49 0.55 -16.71
CA HIS A 62 1.76 -0.11 -17.00
C HIS A 62 1.55 -1.47 -17.68
N TYR A 63 0.74 -2.33 -17.07
CA TYR A 63 0.54 -3.69 -17.57
C TYR A 63 -0.28 -3.73 -18.87
N LEU A 64 -1.25 -2.83 -19.05
CA LEU A 64 -1.98 -2.70 -20.31
C LEU A 64 -1.08 -2.28 -21.47
N LYS A 65 -0.17 -1.32 -21.24
CA LYS A 65 0.80 -0.89 -22.27
C LYS A 65 1.77 -2.01 -22.64
N ALA A 66 2.03 -2.92 -21.71
CA ALA A 66 2.85 -4.11 -21.92
C ALA A 66 2.06 -5.31 -22.48
N ASP A 67 0.78 -5.14 -22.82
CA ASP A 67 -0.13 -6.19 -23.29
C ASP A 67 -0.26 -7.40 -22.34
N VAL A 68 -0.01 -7.19 -21.04
CA VAL A 68 -0.15 -8.23 -20.02
C VAL A 68 -1.63 -8.47 -19.74
N LYS A 69 -2.05 -9.74 -19.77
CA LYS A 69 -3.46 -10.14 -19.54
C LYS A 69 -3.75 -10.62 -18.14
N HIS A 70 -2.72 -11.00 -17.38
CA HIS A 70 -2.90 -11.54 -16.04
C HIS A 70 -1.75 -11.13 -15.12
N VAL A 71 -2.08 -10.69 -13.91
CA VAL A 71 -1.12 -10.29 -12.88
C VAL A 71 -1.43 -11.03 -11.58
N LYS A 72 -0.40 -11.59 -10.98
CA LYS A 72 -0.48 -12.23 -9.67
C LYS A 72 -0.02 -11.26 -8.59
N LEU A 73 -0.92 -10.93 -7.67
CA LEU A 73 -0.71 -9.96 -6.60
C LEU A 73 -0.32 -10.70 -5.32
N LEU A 74 0.93 -10.53 -4.88
CA LEU A 74 1.46 -11.15 -3.66
C LEU A 74 1.32 -10.19 -2.47
N CYS A 75 0.43 -10.51 -1.53
CA CYS A 75 0.22 -9.74 -0.30
C CYS A 75 1.13 -10.23 0.83
N VAL A 76 1.95 -9.32 1.37
CA VAL A 76 2.84 -9.62 2.51
C VAL A 76 2.13 -9.35 3.84
N LEU A 77 1.71 -10.43 4.49
CA LEU A 77 1.03 -10.41 5.77
C LEU A 77 2.00 -10.15 6.94
N LYS A 78 1.56 -9.49 8.02
CA LYS A 78 0.18 -9.03 8.27
C LYS A 78 -0.07 -7.57 7.85
N GLY A 79 0.96 -6.74 7.86
CA GLY A 79 0.84 -5.28 7.78
C GLY A 79 0.21 -4.78 6.47
N ALA A 80 0.43 -5.47 5.36
CA ALA A 80 -0.09 -5.04 4.06
C ALA A 80 -1.58 -5.33 3.84
N TYR A 81 -2.24 -6.11 4.71
CA TYR A 81 -3.60 -6.62 4.44
C TYR A 81 -4.61 -5.53 4.13
N LYS A 82 -4.63 -4.43 4.90
CA LYS A 82 -5.56 -3.32 4.67
C LYS A 82 -5.28 -2.59 3.36
N PHE A 83 -4.01 -2.21 3.14
CA PHE A 83 -3.56 -1.60 1.89
C PHE A 83 -3.89 -2.47 0.67
N PHE A 84 -3.68 -3.77 0.78
CA PHE A 84 -3.97 -4.73 -0.27
C PHE A 84 -5.46 -4.82 -0.59
N GLY A 85 -6.32 -4.81 0.44
CA GLY A 85 -7.77 -4.74 0.26
C GLY A 85 -8.21 -3.50 -0.52
N GLU A 86 -7.74 -2.32 -0.11
CA GLU A 86 -8.03 -1.05 -0.81
C GLU A 86 -7.48 -1.04 -2.23
N LEU A 87 -6.28 -1.61 -2.46
CA LEU A 87 -5.70 -1.70 -3.79
C LEU A 87 -6.54 -2.59 -4.71
N ASN A 88 -6.98 -3.75 -4.25
CA ASN A 88 -7.84 -4.64 -5.03
C ASN A 88 -9.18 -3.99 -5.38
N GLU A 89 -9.78 -3.26 -4.44
CA GLU A 89 -11.00 -2.50 -4.68
C GLU A 89 -10.78 -1.47 -5.81
N CYS A 90 -9.70 -0.68 -5.72
CA CYS A 90 -9.37 0.32 -6.75
C CYS A 90 -9.08 -0.31 -8.12
N LEU A 91 -8.39 -1.47 -8.17
CA LEU A 91 -8.12 -2.19 -9.42
C LEU A 91 -9.41 -2.73 -10.05
N SER A 92 -10.33 -3.26 -9.23
CA SER A 92 -11.65 -3.70 -9.66
C SER A 92 -12.48 -2.54 -10.20
N ASP A 93 -12.49 -1.41 -9.49
CA ASP A 93 -13.19 -0.20 -9.91
C ASP A 93 -12.69 0.29 -11.27
N LEU A 94 -11.37 0.43 -11.44
CA LEU A 94 -10.77 0.84 -12.71
C LEU A 94 -11.11 -0.10 -13.85
N SER A 95 -11.02 -1.41 -13.63
CA SER A 95 -11.39 -2.41 -14.63
C SER A 95 -12.86 -2.30 -15.04
N SER A 96 -13.75 -1.96 -14.11
CA SER A 96 -15.20 -1.80 -14.37
C SER A 96 -15.55 -0.57 -15.22
N LEU A 97 -14.68 0.44 -15.23
CA LEU A 97 -14.87 1.68 -15.99
C LEU A 97 -14.40 1.58 -17.45
N ARG A 98 -13.78 0.47 -17.84
CA ARG A 98 -13.23 0.26 -19.19
C ARG A 98 -14.35 -0.10 -20.17
N ARG A 99 -14.23 0.38 -21.41
CA ARG A 99 -15.19 0.04 -22.47
C ARG A 99 -14.91 -1.33 -23.07
N GLU A 100 -15.94 -1.90 -23.65
CA GLU A 100 -15.81 -3.15 -24.41
C GLU A 100 -14.76 -3.00 -25.53
N GLY A 101 -13.78 -3.91 -25.54
CA GLY A 101 -12.63 -3.86 -26.46
C GLY A 101 -11.40 -3.11 -25.94
N GLU A 102 -11.51 -2.33 -24.88
CA GLU A 102 -10.36 -1.74 -24.19
C GLU A 102 -9.77 -2.80 -23.25
N GLY A 103 -8.87 -3.65 -23.77
CA GLY A 103 -8.34 -4.86 -23.11
C GLY A 103 -8.24 -4.84 -21.57
N HIS A 104 -8.41 -6.00 -20.94
CA HIS A 104 -8.52 -6.16 -19.49
C HIS A 104 -7.32 -6.92 -18.90
N ILE A 105 -7.06 -6.70 -17.61
CA ILE A 105 -6.09 -7.45 -16.81
C ILE A 105 -6.86 -8.29 -15.79
N GLY A 106 -6.64 -9.60 -15.80
CA GLY A 106 -7.04 -10.49 -14.71
C GLY A 106 -6.09 -10.34 -13.53
N TYR A 107 -6.64 -10.36 -12.32
CA TYR A 107 -5.84 -10.35 -11.08
C TYR A 107 -6.09 -11.64 -10.30
N SER A 108 -5.01 -12.29 -9.89
CA SER A 108 -5.03 -13.39 -8.91
C SER A 108 -4.26 -12.96 -7.66
N VAL A 109 -4.59 -13.55 -6.52
CA VAL A 109 -4.03 -13.13 -5.22
C VAL A 109 -3.30 -14.29 -4.56
N GLN A 110 -2.13 -14.01 -4.01
CA GLN A 110 -1.41 -14.90 -3.11
C GLN A 110 -1.03 -14.17 -1.83
N PHE A 111 -0.80 -14.93 -0.77
CA PHE A 111 -0.42 -14.41 0.53
C PHE A 111 0.86 -15.07 1.01
N VAL A 112 1.77 -14.26 1.50
CA VAL A 112 2.99 -14.72 2.19
C VAL A 112 3.08 -14.01 3.52
N ARG A 113 3.61 -14.67 4.55
CA ARG A 113 3.91 -14.04 5.82
C ARG A 113 5.40 -13.86 5.97
N ALA A 114 5.84 -12.61 6.06
CA ALA A 114 7.23 -12.25 6.33
C ALA A 114 7.33 -11.52 7.68
N LYS A 115 8.33 -11.89 8.49
CA LYS A 115 8.66 -11.21 9.75
C LYS A 115 10.16 -10.92 9.81
N SER A 116 10.51 -9.66 10.03
CA SER A 116 11.90 -9.19 10.12
C SER A 116 12.20 -8.34 11.36
N TYR A 117 11.20 -8.08 12.21
CA TYR A 117 11.32 -7.16 13.34
C TYR A 117 10.81 -7.75 14.64
N GLN A 118 11.34 -7.22 15.74
CA GLN A 118 10.82 -7.36 17.09
C GLN A 118 10.69 -5.96 17.68
N ASN A 119 9.47 -5.58 18.06
CA ASN A 119 9.11 -4.22 18.46
C ASN A 119 9.44 -3.22 17.34
N ASP A 120 10.25 -2.22 17.62
CA ASP A 120 10.70 -1.16 16.73
C ASP A 120 12.04 -1.46 16.04
N CYS A 121 12.65 -2.61 16.34
CA CYS A 121 13.98 -2.98 15.86
C CYS A 121 13.95 -4.13 14.85
N SER A 122 14.75 -4.02 13.79
CA SER A 122 15.01 -5.13 12.88
C SER A 122 15.83 -6.22 13.58
N THR A 123 15.49 -7.48 13.34
CA THR A 123 16.27 -8.63 13.80
C THR A 123 17.41 -9.00 12.86
N GLY A 124 17.52 -8.33 11.70
CA GLY A 124 18.50 -8.66 10.65
C GLY A 124 18.23 -9.98 9.90
N ILE A 125 17.17 -10.69 10.27
CA ILE A 125 16.79 -12.01 9.75
C ILE A 125 15.35 -11.95 9.30
N ILE A 126 15.07 -12.33 8.06
CA ILE A 126 13.71 -12.42 7.52
C ILE A 126 13.23 -13.85 7.64
N LYS A 127 12.11 -14.06 8.34
CA LYS A 127 11.41 -15.35 8.41
C LYS A 127 10.22 -15.31 7.47
N ILE A 128 10.23 -16.18 6.47
CA ILE A 128 9.16 -16.33 5.47
C ILE A 128 8.36 -17.61 5.80
N SER A 129 7.04 -17.54 5.64
CA SER A 129 6.12 -18.68 5.83
C SER A 129 4.90 -18.51 4.93
N GLY A 130 4.27 -19.62 4.54
CA GLY A 130 3.16 -19.62 3.57
C GLY A 130 3.59 -19.78 2.11
N GLU A 131 4.81 -20.23 1.86
CA GLU A 131 5.30 -20.58 0.51
C GLU A 131 4.60 -21.82 -0.08
N GLU A 132 3.86 -22.58 0.74
CA GLU A 132 3.08 -23.77 0.34
C GLU A 132 1.98 -23.47 -0.72
N TYR A 133 1.68 -22.20 -0.97
CA TYR A 133 0.76 -21.74 -2.02
C TYR A 133 1.45 -21.27 -3.31
N LEU A 134 2.79 -21.34 -3.39
CA LEU A 134 3.58 -20.84 -4.51
C LEU A 134 3.95 -21.93 -5.54
N GLU A 135 3.90 -23.22 -5.18
CA GLU A 135 4.40 -24.32 -6.01
C GLU A 135 3.34 -25.06 -6.86
N ASN A 136 2.09 -24.62 -6.88
CA ASN A 136 1.02 -25.30 -7.62
C ASN A 136 0.33 -24.40 -8.67
N GLU A 137 1.08 -23.82 -9.63
CA GLU A 137 0.55 -23.36 -10.93
C GLU A 137 1.60 -23.49 -12.04
#